data_AF-A0A7I7UMS9-F1
#
_entry.id   AF-A0A7I7UMS9-F1
#
_cell.length_a   1.000
_cell.length_b   1.000
_cell.length_c   1.000
_cell.angle_alpha   90.00
_cell.angle_beta   90.00
_cell.angle_gamma   90.00
#
_symmetry.space_group_name_H-M   'P 1'
#
loop_
_entity.id
_entity.type
_entity.pdbx_description
1 polymer ?
#
loop_
_entity_poly.entity_id
_entity_poly.type
_entity_poly.pdbx_seq_one_letter_code
_entity_poly.pdbx_strand_id
1 'polypeptide(L)'
;MKSLKALTAAVMLAAAATLVAPPASAMMVWGNYDLLTNRYNRASWVWFITPCNPHKEPDCADVSAISRLKFYYEYDGIAHLKDGRYTMTVDVPDGLQCPGHVMPTHETYIWDEVSLAGTIESVYDVGCFGGPPGTQFWTFALRRL
;
A
#
# COMPACT_ATOMS: atom_id res chain seq x y z
N MET A 1 36.83 35.71 -26.55
CA MET A 1 37.35 34.98 -25.36
C MET A 1 36.39 34.98 -24.17
N LYS A 2 35.76 36.10 -23.78
CA LYS A 2 34.77 36.13 -22.66
C LYS A 2 33.51 35.31 -22.95
N SER A 3 32.99 35.38 -24.18
CA SER A 3 31.76 34.68 -24.60
C SER A 3 31.92 33.15 -24.63
N LEU A 4 33.12 32.66 -24.99
CA LEU A 4 33.41 31.22 -25.05
C LEU A 4 33.47 30.60 -23.64
N LYS A 5 34.02 31.33 -22.66
CA LYS A 5 34.06 30.93 -21.24
C LYS A 5 32.66 30.92 -20.60
N ALA A 6 31.80 31.87 -20.96
CA ALA A 6 30.42 31.90 -20.50
C ALA A 6 29.61 30.71 -21.03
N LEU A 7 29.84 30.33 -22.30
CA LEU A 7 29.18 29.17 -22.91
C LEU A 7 29.61 27.85 -22.25
N THR A 8 30.91 27.69 -21.95
CA THR A 8 31.40 26.47 -21.27
C THR A 8 30.87 26.36 -19.84
N ALA A 9 30.77 27.47 -19.12
CA ALA A 9 30.21 27.49 -17.77
C ALA A 9 28.72 27.10 -17.75
N ALA A 10 27.94 27.56 -18.73
CA ALA A 10 26.52 27.23 -18.84
C ALA A 10 26.28 25.73 -19.14
N VAL A 11 27.10 25.14 -20.01
CA VAL A 11 26.99 23.70 -20.35
C VAL A 11 27.34 22.81 -19.16
N MET A 12 28.37 23.17 -18.37
CA MET A 12 28.73 22.41 -17.16
C MET A 12 27.65 22.48 -16.08
N LEU A 13 26.99 23.64 -15.92
CA LEU A 13 25.91 23.78 -14.95
C LEU A 13 24.65 22.97 -15.33
N ALA A 14 24.31 22.95 -16.63
CA ALA A 14 23.19 22.16 -17.13
C ALA A 14 23.44 20.65 -17.02
N ALA A 15 24.66 20.18 -17.27
CA ALA A 15 25.03 18.78 -17.10
C ALA A 15 24.97 18.36 -15.62
N ALA A 16 25.43 19.20 -14.70
CA ALA A 16 25.35 18.93 -13.26
C ALA A 16 23.91 18.84 -12.75
N ALA A 17 22.98 19.63 -13.31
CA ALA A 17 21.56 19.59 -12.90
C ALA A 17 20.88 18.24 -13.22
N THR A 18 21.28 17.55 -14.29
CA THR A 18 20.71 16.23 -14.64
C THR A 18 21.17 15.09 -13.73
N LEU A 19 22.31 15.25 -13.05
CA LEU A 19 22.85 14.25 -12.11
C LEU A 19 22.22 14.34 -10.71
N VAL A 20 21.56 15.47 -10.40
CA VAL A 20 21.04 15.79 -9.05
C VAL A 20 19.52 15.88 -9.04
N ALA A 21 18.85 15.68 -10.18
CA ALA A 21 17.40 15.59 -10.20
C ALA A 21 16.97 14.36 -9.38
N PRO A 22 16.22 14.52 -8.26
CA PRO A 22 15.64 13.38 -7.58
C PRO A 22 14.78 12.62 -8.59
N PRO A 23 14.75 11.27 -8.55
CA PRO A 23 13.87 10.52 -9.42
C PRO A 23 12.45 11.07 -9.21
N ALA A 24 11.85 11.61 -10.26
CA ALA A 24 10.43 11.91 -10.29
C ALA A 24 9.69 10.57 -10.30
N SER A 25 9.63 9.92 -9.15
CA SER A 25 8.76 8.80 -8.86
C SER A 25 7.33 9.33 -8.98
N ALA A 26 6.53 8.71 -9.85
CA ALA A 26 5.10 8.99 -9.88
C ALA A 26 4.52 8.48 -8.55
N MET A 27 4.20 9.41 -7.66
CA MET A 27 3.55 9.11 -6.38
C MET A 27 2.20 8.42 -6.63
N MET A 28 1.79 7.56 -5.69
CA MET A 28 0.47 6.95 -5.71
C MET A 28 -0.61 8.04 -5.77
N VAL A 29 -1.57 7.89 -6.68
CA VAL A 29 -2.65 8.87 -6.85
C VAL A 29 -3.79 8.57 -5.89
N TRP A 30 -4.26 9.54 -5.11
CA TRP A 30 -5.43 9.33 -4.24
C TRP A 30 -6.68 8.90 -5.02
N GLY A 31 -7.51 8.03 -4.44
CA GLY A 31 -8.74 7.54 -5.07
C GLY A 31 -9.07 6.08 -4.74
N ASN A 32 -9.88 5.47 -5.62
CA ASN A 32 -10.35 4.09 -5.46
C ASN A 32 -9.43 3.10 -6.18
N TYR A 33 -9.18 1.97 -5.53
CA TYR A 33 -8.32 0.90 -6.02
C TYR A 33 -8.98 -0.46 -5.83
N ASP A 34 -8.91 -1.32 -6.83
CA ASP A 34 -9.23 -2.74 -6.70
C ASP A 34 -8.06 -3.42 -5.97
N LEU A 35 -8.34 -4.10 -4.85
CA LEU A 35 -7.35 -4.91 -4.14
C LEU A 35 -7.25 -6.28 -4.81
N LEU A 36 -6.27 -6.45 -5.69
CA LEU A 36 -6.03 -7.71 -6.40
C LEU A 36 -5.10 -8.59 -5.56
N THR A 37 -5.67 -9.49 -4.77
CA THR A 37 -4.91 -10.37 -3.86
C THR A 37 -5.04 -11.85 -4.22
N ASN A 38 -4.00 -12.63 -3.92
CA ASN A 38 -4.06 -14.10 -3.97
C ASN A 38 -4.61 -14.73 -2.67
N ARG A 39 -5.06 -13.89 -1.71
CA ARG A 39 -5.69 -14.30 -0.47
C ARG A 39 -7.01 -15.00 -0.77
N TYR A 40 -7.05 -16.30 -0.56
CA TYR A 40 -8.22 -17.15 -0.85
C TYR A 40 -8.75 -16.96 -2.28
N ASN A 41 -9.85 -17.63 -2.62
CA ASN A 41 -10.39 -17.61 -3.99
C ASN A 41 -11.43 -16.51 -4.26
N ARG A 42 -11.86 -15.78 -3.23
CA ARG A 42 -12.97 -14.83 -3.31
C ARG A 42 -12.70 -13.48 -2.63
N ALA A 43 -11.56 -13.33 -1.96
CA ALA A 43 -11.29 -12.13 -1.19
C ALA A 43 -11.22 -10.92 -2.13
N SER A 44 -12.09 -9.93 -1.89
CA SER A 44 -12.33 -8.88 -2.85
C SER A 44 -12.82 -7.62 -2.16
N TRP A 45 -11.97 -6.60 -2.16
CA TRP A 45 -12.25 -5.27 -1.63
C TRP A 45 -11.90 -4.19 -2.65
N VAL A 46 -12.61 -3.07 -2.57
CA VAL A 46 -12.15 -1.79 -3.10
C VAL A 46 -11.55 -1.01 -1.96
N TRP A 47 -10.35 -0.49 -2.14
CA TRP A 47 -9.74 0.46 -1.21
C TRP A 47 -10.01 1.88 -1.69
N PHE A 48 -10.64 2.68 -0.84
CA PHE A 48 -10.67 4.12 -0.98
C PHE A 48 -9.51 4.71 -0.19
N ILE A 49 -8.54 5.29 -0.90
CA ILE A 49 -7.29 5.78 -0.32
C ILE A 49 -7.23 7.30 -0.45
N THR A 50 -7.06 7.99 0.67
CA THR A 50 -7.01 9.45 0.74
C THR A 50 -5.82 9.93 1.58
N PRO A 51 -5.43 11.21 1.48
CA PRO A 51 -4.52 11.80 2.46
C PRO A 51 -5.16 11.75 3.86
N CYS A 52 -4.36 11.44 4.89
CA CYS A 52 -4.84 11.47 6.27
C CYS A 52 -5.37 12.86 6.66
N ASN A 53 -6.53 12.92 7.33
CA ASN A 53 -7.08 14.17 7.83
C ASN A 53 -6.86 14.34 9.34
N PRO A 54 -6.71 15.58 9.86
CA PRO A 54 -6.73 16.86 9.14
C PRO A 54 -5.35 17.30 8.60
N HIS A 55 -4.26 16.65 9.02
CA HIS A 55 -2.89 17.14 8.81
C HIS A 55 -2.37 16.95 7.38
N LYS A 56 -2.97 16.03 6.59
CA LYS A 56 -2.66 15.77 5.17
C LYS A 56 -1.17 15.62 4.90
N GLU A 57 -0.48 14.92 5.80
CA GLU A 57 0.95 14.66 5.67
C GLU A 57 1.19 13.82 4.40
N PRO A 58 2.25 14.14 3.63
CA PRO A 58 2.49 13.50 2.34
C PRO A 58 2.84 12.01 2.47
N ASP A 59 3.30 11.59 3.65
CA ASP A 59 3.67 10.23 4.00
C ASP A 59 2.55 9.47 4.74
N CYS A 60 1.31 9.95 4.69
CA CYS A 60 0.18 9.32 5.36
C CYS A 60 -0.99 9.06 4.40
N ALA A 61 -1.46 7.81 4.36
CA ALA A 61 -2.60 7.39 3.58
C ALA A 61 -3.68 6.78 4.49
N ASP A 62 -4.87 7.35 4.46
CA ASP A 62 -6.07 6.81 5.11
C ASP A 62 -6.77 5.86 4.13
N VAL A 63 -6.93 4.60 4.54
CA VAL A 63 -7.43 3.51 3.71
C VAL A 63 -8.74 3.00 4.29
N SER A 64 -9.81 3.08 3.51
CA SER A 64 -11.08 2.40 3.77
C SER A 64 -11.27 1.23 2.82
N ALA A 65 -11.32 0.01 3.36
CA ALA A 65 -11.54 -1.20 2.59
C ALA A 65 -13.03 -1.55 2.55
N ILE A 66 -13.63 -1.32 1.40
CA ILE A 66 -15.04 -1.56 1.14
C ILE A 66 -15.18 -2.93 0.48
N SER A 67 -15.96 -3.80 1.12
CA SER A 67 -16.19 -5.14 0.59
C SER A 67 -16.97 -5.11 -0.72
N ARG A 68 -16.53 -5.90 -1.72
CA ARG A 68 -17.28 -6.09 -2.98
C ARG A 68 -18.34 -7.20 -2.87
N LEU A 69 -18.23 -8.07 -1.87
CA LEU A 69 -19.10 -9.23 -1.71
C LEU A 69 -19.77 -9.19 -0.34
N LYS A 70 -21.06 -9.50 -0.28
CA LYS A 70 -21.91 -9.30 0.90
C LYS A 70 -21.48 -10.06 2.18
N PHE A 71 -20.48 -10.93 2.09
CA PHE A 71 -20.00 -11.79 3.17
C PHE A 71 -18.57 -11.49 3.62
N TYR A 72 -17.93 -10.44 3.06
CA TYR A 72 -16.71 -9.88 3.66
C TYR A 72 -17.04 -8.62 4.46
N TYR A 73 -16.25 -8.39 5.51
CA TYR A 73 -16.31 -7.22 6.37
C TYR A 73 -15.52 -6.05 5.77
N GLU A 74 -15.94 -4.85 6.14
CA GLU A 74 -15.19 -3.62 5.91
C GLU A 74 -14.15 -3.44 7.02
N TYR A 75 -13.04 -2.78 6.69
CA TYR A 75 -12.00 -2.42 7.64
C TYR A 75 -11.32 -1.13 7.20
N ASP A 76 -10.71 -0.42 8.14
CA ASP A 76 -10.06 0.86 7.91
C ASP A 76 -8.69 0.88 8.58
N GLY A 77 -7.72 1.55 7.97
CA GLY A 77 -6.37 1.63 8.51
C GLY A 77 -5.60 2.83 7.98
N ILE A 78 -4.62 3.28 8.78
CA ILE A 78 -3.68 4.32 8.38
C ILE A 78 -2.38 3.66 7.93
N ALA A 79 -1.93 4.03 6.74
CA ALA A 79 -0.66 3.60 6.19
C ALA A 79 0.35 4.74 6.18
N HIS A 80 1.58 4.43 6.59
CA HIS A 80 2.68 5.39 6.59
C HIS A 80 3.72 5.04 5.52
N LEU A 81 4.11 6.03 4.73
CA LEU A 81 5.11 5.94 3.67
C LEU A 81 6.50 6.13 4.26
N LYS A 82 7.38 5.17 4.02
CA LYS A 82 8.80 5.30 4.34
C LYS A 82 9.63 4.59 3.27
N ASP A 83 10.66 5.28 2.78
CA ASP A 83 11.59 4.73 1.78
C ASP A 83 10.87 4.14 0.54
N GLY A 84 9.80 4.82 0.09
CA GLY A 84 9.00 4.43 -1.08
C GLY A 84 7.99 3.29 -0.83
N ARG A 85 7.80 2.85 0.43
CA ARG A 85 6.84 1.82 0.78
C ARG A 85 5.86 2.29 1.85
N TYR A 86 4.57 2.05 1.61
CA TYR A 86 3.55 2.20 2.63
C TYR A 86 3.53 0.96 3.51
N THR A 87 3.31 1.17 4.81
CA THR A 87 3.04 0.12 5.80
C THR A 87 1.76 0.44 6.55
N MET A 88 0.83 -0.50 6.60
CA MET A 88 -0.45 -0.40 7.32
C MET A 88 -0.65 -1.65 8.17
N THR A 89 -1.01 -1.46 9.45
CA THR A 89 -1.43 -2.54 10.33
C THR A 89 -2.90 -2.36 10.67
N VAL A 90 -3.70 -3.42 10.52
CA VAL A 90 -5.16 -3.36 10.70
C VAL A 90 -5.72 -4.71 11.14
N ASP A 91 -6.79 -4.67 11.91
CA ASP A 91 -7.56 -5.85 12.27
C ASP A 91 -8.60 -6.14 11.18
N VAL A 92 -8.57 -7.36 10.62
CA VAL A 92 -9.54 -7.79 9.60
C VAL A 92 -10.45 -8.84 10.22
N PRO A 93 -11.74 -8.52 10.49
CA PRO A 93 -12.65 -9.39 11.27
C PRO A 93 -12.87 -10.79 10.69
N ASP A 94 -12.65 -10.95 9.39
CA ASP A 94 -12.89 -12.15 8.60
C ASP A 94 -11.65 -12.62 7.85
N GLY A 95 -10.48 -12.25 8.35
CA GLY A 95 -9.23 -12.50 7.65
C GLY A 95 -8.83 -13.98 7.63
N LEU A 96 -9.22 -14.78 8.61
CA LEU A 96 -9.03 -16.23 8.56
C LEU A 96 -10.32 -16.92 8.12
N GLN A 97 -10.26 -17.63 7.00
CA GLN A 97 -11.38 -18.38 6.44
C GLN A 97 -11.34 -19.83 6.93
N CYS A 98 -12.32 -20.22 7.74
CA CYS A 98 -12.45 -21.57 8.26
C CYS A 98 -13.65 -22.29 7.61
N PRO A 99 -13.70 -23.64 7.64
CA PRO A 99 -14.90 -24.34 7.20
C PRO A 99 -16.11 -23.94 8.07
N GLY A 100 -17.08 -23.25 7.46
CA GLY A 100 -18.35 -22.87 8.08
C GLY A 100 -18.34 -21.56 8.91
N HIS A 101 -17.20 -20.88 9.06
CA HIS A 101 -17.11 -19.62 9.79
C HIS A 101 -15.85 -18.82 9.39
N VAL A 102 -15.78 -17.57 9.85
CA VAL A 102 -14.62 -16.69 9.68
C VAL A 102 -14.09 -16.28 11.06
N MET A 103 -12.83 -15.89 11.12
CA MET A 103 -12.17 -15.44 12.35
C MET A 103 -11.28 -14.22 12.09
N PRO A 104 -11.06 -13.38 13.09
CA PRO A 104 -10.26 -12.18 12.94
C PRO A 104 -8.77 -12.49 12.80
N THR A 105 -8.06 -11.59 12.15
CA THR A 105 -6.60 -11.59 12.01
C THR A 105 -6.05 -10.17 12.22
N HIS A 106 -4.79 -10.10 12.63
CA HIS A 106 -3.98 -8.89 12.62
C HIS A 106 -3.16 -8.89 11.32
N GLU A 107 -3.45 -7.96 10.43
CA GLU A 107 -2.78 -7.85 9.13
C GLU A 107 -1.72 -6.76 9.15
N THR A 108 -0.59 -7.04 8.51
CA THR A 108 0.38 -6.02 8.10
C THR A 108 0.48 -6.01 6.58
N TYR A 109 -0.01 -4.92 5.97
CA TYR A 109 0.12 -4.64 4.55
C TYR A 109 1.37 -3.79 4.32
N ILE A 110 2.19 -4.20 3.36
CA ILE A 110 3.31 -3.40 2.88
C ILE A 110 3.24 -3.35 1.36
N TRP A 111 3.28 -2.16 0.76
CA TRP A 111 3.31 -2.01 -0.70
C TRP A 111 4.22 -0.88 -1.14
N ASP A 112 4.74 -1.03 -2.36
CA ASP A 112 5.56 -0.03 -3.03
C ASP A 112 4.68 1.08 -3.62
N GLU A 113 5.06 2.34 -3.40
CA GLU A 113 4.28 3.52 -3.79
C GLU A 113 4.09 3.64 -5.32
N VAL A 114 5.04 3.12 -6.11
CA VAL A 114 5.07 3.32 -7.57
C VAL A 114 4.43 2.14 -8.30
N SER A 115 4.89 0.93 -8.00
CA SER A 115 4.38 -0.30 -8.62
C SER A 115 3.03 -0.74 -8.05
N LEU A 116 2.67 -0.24 -6.87
CA LEU A 116 1.44 -0.57 -6.14
C LEU A 116 1.31 -2.07 -5.82
N ALA A 117 2.40 -2.83 -5.93
CA ALA A 117 2.48 -4.22 -5.56
C ALA A 117 2.94 -4.35 -4.11
N GLY A 118 2.41 -5.35 -3.41
CA GLY A 118 2.64 -5.51 -1.98
C GLY A 118 2.43 -6.93 -1.46
N THR A 119 2.60 -7.03 -0.16
CA THR A 119 2.50 -8.27 0.62
C THR A 119 1.61 -8.05 1.83
N ILE A 120 0.96 -9.13 2.25
CA ILE A 120 0.15 -9.17 3.47
C ILE A 120 0.74 -10.23 4.38
N GLU A 121 1.14 -9.85 5.58
CA GLU A 121 1.43 -10.78 6.67
C GLU A 121 0.21 -10.79 7.61
N SER A 122 -0.40 -11.96 7.75
CA SER A 122 -1.65 -12.16 8.48
C SER A 122 -1.39 -13.03 9.70
N VAL A 123 -1.62 -12.51 10.89
CA VAL A 123 -1.43 -13.23 12.16
C VAL A 123 -2.79 -13.51 12.80
N TYR A 124 -2.99 -14.71 13.33
CA TYR A 124 -4.17 -15.07 14.10
C TYR A 124 -3.78 -15.74 15.42
N ASP A 125 -4.46 -15.36 16.50
CA ASP A 125 -4.17 -15.86 17.85
C ASP A 125 -4.73 -17.26 18.10
N VAL A 126 -5.75 -17.66 17.35
CA VAL A 126 -6.40 -18.98 17.45
C VAL A 126 -6.70 -19.49 16.05
N GLY A 127 -6.29 -20.73 15.75
CA GLY A 127 -6.58 -21.38 14.48
C GLY A 127 -7.99 -21.98 14.43
N CYS A 128 -8.44 -22.37 13.24
CA CYS A 128 -9.78 -22.95 13.05
C CYS A 128 -10.02 -24.12 14.02
N PHE A 129 -11.23 -24.20 14.58
CA PHE A 129 -11.63 -25.23 15.56
C PHE A 129 -10.78 -25.26 16.85
N GLY A 130 -10.28 -24.10 17.28
CA GLY A 130 -9.45 -24.00 18.49
C GLY A 130 -8.01 -24.47 18.27
N GLY A 131 -7.55 -24.48 17.02
CA GLY A 131 -6.17 -24.80 16.68
C GLY A 131 -5.18 -23.76 17.22
N PRO A 132 -3.87 -24.04 17.14
CA PRO A 132 -2.84 -23.12 17.59
C PRO A 132 -2.84 -21.80 16.80
N PRO A 133 -2.28 -20.71 17.36
CA PRO A 133 -1.99 -19.48 16.62
C PRO A 133 -1.10 -19.74 15.41
N GLY A 134 -1.09 -18.81 14.47
CA GLY A 134 -0.22 -18.91 13.31
C GLY A 134 -0.18 -17.65 12.45
N THR A 135 0.58 -17.76 11.36
CA THR A 135 0.81 -16.68 10.40
C THR A 135 0.57 -17.20 8.98
N GLN A 136 -0.03 -16.36 8.14
CA GLN A 136 -0.19 -16.57 6.71
C GLN A 136 0.47 -15.42 5.94
N PHE A 137 0.94 -15.73 4.74
CA PHE A 137 1.56 -14.76 3.85
C PHE A 137 0.83 -14.72 2.52
N TRP A 138 0.52 -13.51 2.05
CA TRP A 138 -0.18 -13.27 0.81
C TRP A 138 0.52 -12.18 0.01
N THR A 139 0.19 -12.08 -1.27
CA THR A 139 0.60 -10.99 -2.15
C THR A 139 -0.62 -10.26 -2.67
N PHE A 140 -0.43 -9.00 -3.03
CA PHE A 140 -1.47 -8.20 -3.67
C PHE A 140 -0.89 -7.14 -4.61
N ALA A 141 -1.76 -6.55 -5.41
CA ALA A 141 -1.51 -5.31 -6.13
C ALA A 141 -2.74 -4.41 -6.07
N LEU A 142 -2.54 -3.09 -6.05
CA LEU A 142 -3.62 -2.12 -6.18
C LEU A 142 -3.76 -1.70 -7.64
N ARG A 143 -4.97 -1.82 -8.18
CA ARG A 143 -5.29 -1.34 -9.53
C ARG A 143 -6.28 -0.20 -9.43
N ARG A 144 -5.90 0.98 -9.94
CA ARG A 144 -6.77 2.15 -9.93
C ARG A 144 -8.08 1.88 -10.69
N LEU A 145 -9.20 2.32 -10.11
CA LEU A 145 -10.55 2.25 -10.67
C LEU A 145 -10.94 3.55 -11.39
#